data_AF-A0A4V1UG93-F1
#
_entry.id   AF-A0A4V1UG93-F1
#
_cell.length_a   1.000
_cell.length_b   1.000
_cell.length_c   1.000
_cell.angle_alpha   90.00
_cell.angle_beta   90.00
_cell.angle_gamma   90.00
#
_symmetry.space_group_name_H-M   'P 1'
#
loop_
_entity.id
_entity.type
_entity.pdbx_description
1 polymer ?
#
loop_
_entity_poly.entity_id
_entity_poly.type
_entity_poly.pdbx_seq_one_letter_code
_entity_poly.pdbx_strand_id
1 'polypeptide(L)'
;MTDTIFAPATAPGRSAVAVVRLSGPATGRAVSALAGRLPRPRLATLRTLRGQDGGAIDQALILWFTGPKSYTGEDCAEFHLHGGPAVVAGVLEALSALGLRLADPGEFTRRAFENGKLDLAQAEGVADLIEAETEA
;
A
#
# COMPACT_ATOMS: atom_id res chain seq x y z
N MET A 1 -3.93 -6.47 -19.09
CA MET A 1 -4.46 -6.56 -17.71
C MET A 1 -3.48 -5.86 -16.81
N THR A 2 -3.93 -4.90 -16.01
CA THR A 2 -3.05 -4.12 -15.13
C THR A 2 -2.46 -5.02 -14.05
N ASP A 3 -1.17 -4.90 -13.82
CA ASP A 3 -0.45 -5.57 -12.75
C ASP A 3 -0.82 -4.99 -11.37
N THR A 4 -0.42 -5.68 -10.29
CA THR A 4 -0.57 -5.18 -8.92
C THR A 4 0.76 -4.65 -8.44
N ILE A 5 0.74 -3.40 -8.00
CA ILE A 5 1.91 -2.67 -7.52
C ILE A 5 1.90 -2.52 -6.00
N PHE A 6 3.09 -2.35 -5.43
CA PHE A 6 3.26 -1.99 -4.03
C PHE A 6 4.46 -1.05 -3.83
N ALA A 7 4.45 -0.24 -2.78
CA ALA A 7 5.60 0.55 -2.35
C ALA A 7 5.43 1.03 -0.90
N PRO A 8 6.53 1.40 -0.21
CA PRO A 8 6.45 2.25 0.98
C PRO A 8 5.70 3.55 0.66
N ALA A 9 4.75 3.92 1.51
CA ALA A 9 3.94 5.13 1.41
C ALA A 9 4.31 6.19 2.48
N THR A 10 5.28 5.88 3.34
CA THR A 10 5.87 6.79 4.33
C THR A 10 7.33 7.04 4.00
N ALA A 11 7.88 8.15 4.51
CA ALA A 11 9.29 8.48 4.36
C ALA A 11 10.21 7.34 4.86
N PRO A 12 11.37 7.12 4.21
CA PRO A 12 12.32 6.09 4.63
C PRO A 12 12.98 6.45 5.96
N GLY A 13 13.30 5.45 6.78
CA GLY A 13 14.00 5.64 8.04
C GLY A 13 13.45 4.76 9.15
N ARG A 14 13.97 4.96 10.37
CA ARG A 14 13.43 4.34 11.59
C ARG A 14 12.27 5.20 12.10
N SER A 15 11.13 4.59 12.34
CA SER A 15 9.95 5.27 12.88
C SER A 15 9.12 4.31 13.74
N ALA A 16 8.15 4.85 14.48
CA ALA A 16 7.18 4.03 15.20
C ALA A 16 6.29 3.24 14.21
N VAL A 17 5.88 3.89 13.11
CA VAL A 17 5.01 3.31 12.10
C VAL A 17 5.57 3.57 10.70
N ALA A 18 5.49 2.56 9.83
CA ALA A 18 5.69 2.68 8.40
C ALA A 18 4.47 2.13 7.66
N VAL A 19 4.14 2.71 6.50
CA VAL A 19 3.02 2.23 5.68
C VAL A 19 3.55 1.64 4.39
N VAL A 20 3.11 0.43 4.04
CA VAL A 20 3.28 -0.15 2.68
C VAL A 20 1.90 -0.19 2.02
N ARG A 21 1.78 0.44 0.85
CA ARG A 21 0.54 0.48 0.08
C ARG A 21 0.61 -0.47 -1.10
N LEU A 22 -0.51 -1.08 -1.43
CA LEU A 22 -0.72 -1.96 -2.58
C LEU A 22 -1.91 -1.47 -3.42
N SER A 23 -1.85 -1.65 -4.73
CA SER A 23 -2.96 -1.34 -5.65
C SER A 23 -2.99 -2.29 -6.86
N GLY A 24 -4.16 -2.79 -7.22
CA GLY A 24 -4.39 -3.62 -8.40
C GLY A 24 -5.18 -4.90 -8.14
N PRO A 25 -5.42 -5.73 -9.17
CA PRO A 25 -6.36 -6.86 -9.12
C PRO A 25 -5.93 -8.02 -8.19
N ALA A 26 -4.65 -8.15 -7.84
CA ALA A 26 -4.16 -9.19 -6.95
C ALA A 26 -4.10 -8.73 -5.48
N THR A 27 -4.47 -7.49 -5.16
CA THR A 27 -4.29 -6.94 -3.81
C THR A 27 -5.00 -7.76 -2.73
N GLY A 28 -6.27 -8.13 -2.93
CA GLY A 28 -7.01 -8.94 -1.96
C GLY A 28 -6.38 -10.32 -1.72
N ARG A 29 -5.79 -10.92 -2.77
CA ARG A 29 -5.05 -12.19 -2.69
C ARG A 29 -3.77 -12.01 -1.89
N ALA A 30 -3.01 -10.94 -2.15
CA ALA A 30 -1.77 -10.65 -1.43
C ALA A 30 -2.02 -10.39 0.06
N VAL A 31 -3.06 -9.61 0.39
CA VAL A 31 -3.49 -9.41 1.80
C VAL A 31 -3.83 -10.75 2.44
N SER A 32 -4.54 -11.61 1.72
CA SER A 32 -4.95 -12.89 2.29
C SER A 32 -3.78 -13.86 2.50
N ALA A 33 -2.80 -13.83 1.59
CA ALA A 33 -1.60 -14.65 1.68
C ALA A 33 -0.73 -14.27 2.90
N LEU A 34 -0.53 -12.98 3.17
CA LEU A 34 0.30 -12.53 4.29
C LEU A 34 -0.45 -12.47 5.62
N ALA A 35 -1.73 -12.05 5.61
CA ALA A 35 -2.48 -11.69 6.82
C ALA A 35 -3.68 -12.63 7.12
N GLY A 36 -3.88 -13.67 6.31
CA GLY A 36 -4.97 -14.64 6.47
C GLY A 36 -6.30 -14.15 5.91
N ARG A 37 -7.34 -14.04 6.74
CA ARG A 37 -8.66 -13.61 6.24
C ARG A 37 -8.65 -12.12 5.90
N LEU A 38 -9.06 -11.80 4.66
CA LEU A 38 -9.23 -10.42 4.18
C LEU A 38 -10.13 -9.60 5.14
N PRO A 39 -9.68 -8.41 5.60
CA PRO A 39 -10.49 -7.52 6.43
C PRO A 39 -11.78 -7.05 5.74
N ARG A 40 -12.73 -6.56 6.55
CA ARG A 40 -13.86 -5.82 5.99
C ARG A 40 -13.34 -4.52 5.36
N PRO A 41 -13.86 -4.09 4.20
CA PRO A 41 -13.43 -2.83 3.60
C PRO A 41 -13.55 -1.66 4.58
N ARG A 42 -12.51 -0.83 4.66
CA ARG A 42 -12.41 0.38 5.51
C ARG A 42 -12.51 0.11 7.02
N LEU A 43 -12.20 -1.10 7.47
CA LEU A 43 -12.10 -1.44 8.88
C LEU A 43 -10.65 -1.81 9.25
N ALA A 44 -10.00 -0.96 10.05
CA ALA A 44 -8.69 -1.25 10.61
C ALA A 44 -8.72 -2.57 11.38
N THR A 45 -7.85 -3.49 11.00
CA THR A 45 -7.87 -4.86 11.53
C THR A 45 -6.45 -5.30 11.86
N LEU A 46 -6.21 -5.67 13.12
CA LEU A 46 -4.91 -6.19 13.56
C LEU A 46 -4.69 -7.61 13.04
N ARG A 47 -3.53 -7.86 12.43
CA ARG A 47 -3.11 -9.18 11.93
C ARG A 47 -1.62 -9.40 12.15
N THR A 48 -1.22 -10.65 12.26
CA THR A 48 0.19 -11.04 12.11
C THR A 48 0.46 -11.29 10.63
N LEU A 49 1.37 -10.52 10.05
CA LEU A 49 1.88 -10.74 8.70
C LEU A 49 2.92 -11.86 8.72
N ARG A 50 2.81 -12.79 7.77
CA ARG A 50 3.70 -13.94 7.66
C ARG A 50 4.31 -14.02 6.27
N GLY A 51 5.57 -14.45 6.23
CA GLY A 51 6.27 -14.80 4.99
C GLY A 51 5.79 -16.14 4.43
N GLN A 52 6.30 -16.53 3.25
CA GLN A 52 5.94 -17.80 2.60
C GLN A 52 6.38 -19.03 3.39
N ASP A 53 7.43 -18.90 4.20
CA ASP A 53 7.91 -19.91 5.13
C ASP A 53 7.05 -20.05 6.40
N GLY A 54 6.01 -19.21 6.55
CA GLY A 54 5.15 -19.14 7.73
C GLY A 54 5.74 -18.32 8.89
N GLY A 55 6.97 -17.82 8.75
CA GLY A 55 7.64 -16.96 9.72
C GLY A 55 6.87 -15.66 9.93
N ALA A 56 6.74 -15.22 11.18
CA ALA A 56 6.11 -13.94 11.48
C ALA A 56 7.04 -12.79 11.09
N ILE A 57 6.54 -11.85 10.30
CA ILE A 57 7.26 -10.63 9.90
C ILE A 57 6.94 -9.50 10.87
N ASP A 58 5.64 -9.26 11.12
CA ASP A 58 5.17 -8.18 11.99
C ASP A 58 3.74 -8.43 12.49
N GLN A 59 3.35 -7.73 13.56
CA GLN A 59 1.96 -7.56 13.95
C GLN A 59 1.51 -6.15 13.53
N ALA A 60 0.68 -6.07 12.50
CA ALA A 60 0.37 -4.83 11.79
C ALA A 60 -1.15 -4.56 11.73
N LEU A 61 -1.50 -3.28 11.63
CA LEU A 61 -2.86 -2.89 11.26
C LEU A 61 -3.00 -2.95 9.74
N ILE A 62 -4.07 -3.58 9.27
CA ILE A 62 -4.36 -3.74 7.84
C ILE A 62 -5.62 -2.93 7.51
N LEU A 63 -5.53 -2.12 6.46
CA LEU A 63 -6.67 -1.48 5.82
C LEU A 63 -6.87 -2.07 4.44
N TRP A 64 -8.12 -2.42 4.14
CA TRP A 64 -8.55 -2.95 2.84
C TRP A 64 -9.54 -2.00 2.21
N PHE A 65 -9.38 -1.71 0.91
CA PHE A 65 -10.25 -0.86 0.13
C PHE A 65 -10.62 -1.58 -1.16
N THR A 66 -11.92 -1.69 -1.42
CA THR A 66 -12.42 -2.24 -2.68
C THR A 66 -12.55 -1.13 -3.72
N GLY A 67 -12.14 -1.39 -4.96
CA GLY A 67 -12.45 -0.53 -6.10
C GLY A 67 -13.98 -0.38 -6.28
N PRO A 68 -14.50 0.78 -6.73
CA PRO A 68 -13.80 2.04 -7.05
C PRO A 68 -13.60 2.96 -5.83
N LYS A 69 -13.86 2.49 -4.62
CA LYS A 69 -13.84 3.28 -3.38
C LYS A 69 -12.47 3.22 -2.70
N SER A 70 -11.42 3.49 -3.46
CA SER A 70 -10.01 3.56 -3.02
C SER A 70 -9.33 4.81 -3.62
N TYR A 71 -8.06 5.03 -3.29
CA TYR A 71 -7.26 6.14 -3.82
C TYR A 71 -7.07 6.03 -5.34
N THR A 72 -6.58 4.87 -5.81
CA THR A 72 -6.33 4.64 -7.24
C THR A 72 -7.59 4.31 -8.02
N GLY A 73 -8.70 3.98 -7.36
CA GLY A 73 -9.89 3.41 -8.00
C GLY A 73 -9.84 1.90 -8.20
N GLU A 74 -8.70 1.26 -7.94
CA GLU A 74 -8.55 -0.20 -7.95
C GLU A 74 -8.82 -0.79 -6.55
N ASP A 75 -8.74 -2.11 -6.43
CA ASP A 75 -8.56 -2.72 -5.11
C ASP A 75 -7.22 -2.26 -4.51
N CYS A 76 -7.24 -1.75 -3.28
CA CYS A 76 -6.06 -1.26 -2.57
C CYS A 76 -5.98 -1.82 -1.15
N ALA A 77 -4.77 -1.89 -0.62
CA ALA A 77 -4.53 -2.21 0.78
C ALA A 77 -3.40 -1.37 1.34
N GLU A 78 -3.41 -1.21 2.65
CA GLU A 78 -2.31 -0.60 3.39
C GLU A 78 -1.94 -1.49 4.57
N PHE A 79 -0.64 -1.74 4.71
CA PHE A 79 -0.04 -2.38 5.87
C PHE A 79 0.63 -1.31 6.71
N HIS A 80 0.11 -1.12 7.93
CA HIS A 80 0.61 -0.17 8.91
C HIS A 80 1.50 -0.97 9.88
N LEU A 81 2.78 -0.97 9.56
CA LEU A 81 3.83 -1.78 10.15
C LEU A 81 4.54 -1.02 11.26
N HIS A 82 5.27 -1.74 12.12
CA HIS A 82 6.36 -1.12 12.87
C HIS A 82 7.44 -0.59 11.90
N GLY A 83 7.91 0.64 12.12
CA GLY A 83 8.85 1.34 11.23
C GLY A 83 10.31 0.87 11.31
N GLY A 84 10.54 -0.42 11.55
CA GLY A 84 11.87 -1.03 11.51
C GLY A 84 12.28 -1.35 10.07
N PRO A 85 13.48 -0.98 9.60
CA PRO A 85 13.90 -1.26 8.22
C PRO A 85 13.81 -2.74 7.81
N ALA A 86 14.12 -3.66 8.73
CA ALA A 86 14.00 -5.10 8.49
C ALA A 86 12.54 -5.56 8.33
N VAL A 87 11.60 -4.96 9.06
CA VAL A 87 10.16 -5.26 8.96
C VAL A 87 9.63 -4.81 7.60
N VAL A 88 9.93 -3.57 7.22
CA VAL A 88 9.51 -3.04 5.91
C VAL A 88 10.11 -3.88 4.79
N ALA A 89 11.41 -4.16 4.83
CA ALA A 89 12.08 -5.01 3.83
C ALA A 89 11.44 -6.41 3.73
N GLY A 90 11.19 -7.08 4.87
CA GLY A 90 10.55 -8.39 4.88
C GLY A 90 9.15 -8.40 4.26
N VAL A 91 8.37 -7.34 4.47
CA VAL A 91 7.06 -7.19 3.81
C VAL A 91 7.22 -6.96 2.30
N LEU A 92 8.15 -6.11 1.87
CA LEU A 92 8.40 -5.87 0.44
C LEU A 92 8.88 -7.14 -0.27
N GLU A 93 9.74 -7.92 0.36
CA GLU A 93 10.21 -9.22 -0.15
C GLU A 93 9.07 -10.22 -0.24
N ALA A 94 8.22 -10.33 0.80
CA ALA A 94 7.06 -11.23 0.79
C ALA A 94 6.07 -10.87 -0.32
N LEU A 95 5.85 -9.58 -0.60
CA LEU A 95 5.00 -9.12 -1.70
C LEU A 95 5.63 -9.39 -3.07
N SER A 96 6.94 -9.15 -3.21
CA SER A 96 7.68 -9.46 -4.45
C SER A 96 7.61 -10.96 -4.77
N ALA A 97 7.75 -11.81 -3.74
CA ALA A 97 7.71 -13.27 -3.89
C ALA A 97 6.32 -13.80 -4.28
N LEU A 98 5.26 -13.00 -4.13
CA LEU A 98 3.92 -13.29 -4.65
C LEU A 98 3.73 -12.85 -6.11
N GLY A 99 4.77 -12.33 -6.76
CA GLY A 99 4.76 -11.88 -8.16
C GLY A 99 4.19 -10.48 -8.35
N LEU A 100 4.10 -9.67 -7.29
CA LEU A 100 3.73 -8.27 -7.38
C LEU A 100 4.96 -7.43 -7.75
N ARG A 101 4.75 -6.24 -8.31
CA ARG A 101 5.82 -5.34 -8.74
C ARG A 101 5.95 -4.12 -7.82
N LEU A 102 7.17 -3.60 -7.64
CA LEU A 102 7.36 -2.27 -7.05
C LEU A 102 6.72 -1.20 -7.94
N ALA A 103 6.00 -0.26 -7.32
CA ALA A 103 5.43 0.88 -8.03
C ALA A 103 6.53 1.80 -8.58
N ASP A 104 6.31 2.37 -9.76
CA ASP A 104 7.11 3.46 -10.29
C ASP A 104 6.81 4.79 -9.55
N PRO A 105 7.71 5.79 -9.60
CA PRO A 105 7.45 7.10 -9.02
C PRO A 105 6.13 7.71 -9.50
N GLY A 106 5.29 8.14 -8.56
CA GLY A 106 3.98 8.74 -8.85
C GLY A 106 2.92 7.77 -9.38
N GLU A 107 3.20 6.47 -9.49
CA GLU A 107 2.31 5.53 -10.19
C GLU A 107 0.93 5.39 -9.54
N PHE A 108 0.83 5.45 -8.21
CA PHE A 108 -0.48 5.43 -7.53
C PHE A 108 -1.35 6.62 -7.95
N THR A 109 -0.78 7.83 -7.99
CA THR A 109 -1.49 9.05 -8.41
C THR A 109 -1.83 9.01 -9.89
N ARG A 110 -0.90 8.54 -10.73
CA ARG A 110 -1.15 8.31 -12.17
C ARG A 110 -2.34 7.38 -12.38
N ARG A 111 -2.41 6.25 -11.67
CA ARG A 111 -3.55 5.31 -11.75
C ARG A 111 -4.85 5.95 -11.24
N ALA A 112 -4.79 6.78 -10.21
CA ALA A 112 -5.95 7.54 -9.74
C ALA A 112 -6.51 8.46 -10.84
N PHE A 113 -5.63 9.19 -11.54
CA PHE A 113 -6.01 9.99 -12.70
C PHE A 113 -6.61 9.14 -13.84
N GLU A 114 -5.93 8.05 -14.23
CA GLU A 114 -6.39 7.14 -15.29
C GLU A 114 -7.76 6.51 -14.99
N ASN A 115 -8.07 6.26 -13.72
CA ASN A 115 -9.35 5.74 -13.27
C ASN A 115 -10.40 6.83 -12.94
N GLY A 116 -10.14 8.09 -13.32
CA GLY A 116 -11.06 9.22 -13.12
C GLY A 116 -11.32 9.56 -11.65
N LYS A 117 -10.41 9.21 -10.75
CA LYS A 117 -10.47 9.56 -9.32
C LYS A 117 -10.04 11.00 -9.07
N LEU A 118 -9.13 11.49 -9.91
CA LEU A 118 -8.58 12.83 -9.90
C LEU A 118 -8.57 13.35 -11.34
N ASP A 119 -8.73 14.65 -11.53
CA ASP A 119 -8.32 15.31 -12.78
C ASP A 119 -6.81 15.60 -12.78
N LEU A 120 -6.27 16.13 -13.89
CA LEU A 120 -4.83 16.36 -14.02
C LEU A 120 -4.33 17.43 -13.03
N ALA A 121 -5.09 18.52 -12.85
CA ALA A 121 -4.72 19.60 -11.93
C ALA A 121 -4.71 19.10 -10.47
N GLN A 122 -5.66 18.24 -10.11
CA GLN A 122 -5.70 17.58 -8.81
C GLN A 122 -4.52 16.61 -8.62
N ALA A 123 -4.13 15.88 -9.67
CA ALA A 123 -2.98 14.97 -9.60
C ALA A 123 -1.65 15.73 -9.41
N GLU A 124 -1.46 16.84 -10.12
CA GLU A 124 -0.31 17.75 -9.94
C GLU A 124 -0.31 18.38 -8.54
N GLY A 125 -1.47 18.87 -8.09
CA GLY A 125 -1.61 19.46 -6.76
C GLY A 125 -1.30 18.51 -5.60
N VAL A 126 -1.36 17.19 -5.79
CA VAL A 126 -0.88 16.23 -4.77
C VAL A 126 0.62 16.37 -4.53
N ALA A 127 1.42 16.56 -5.58
CA ALA A 127 2.86 16.75 -5.44
C ALA A 127 3.15 18.07 -4.74
N ASP A 128 2.49 19.15 -5.16
CA ASP A 128 2.63 20.47 -4.56
C ASP A 128 2.30 20.45 -3.06
N LEU A 129 1.23 19.75 -2.65
CA LEU A 129 0.86 19.59 -1.25
C LEU A 129 1.88 18.81 -0.43
N ILE A 130 2.59 17.86 -1.03
CA ILE A 130 3.65 17.08 -0.36
C ILE A 130 4.93 17.92 -0.22
N GLU A 131 5.22 18.79 -1.19
CA GLU A 131 6.43 19.64 -1.22
C GLU A 131 6.27 20.98 -0.49
N ALA A 132 5.05 21.36 -0.10
CA ALA A 132 4.78 22.64 0.54
C ALA A 132 5.57 22.83 1.87
N GLU A 133 6.36 23.90 1.94
CA GLU A 133 7.13 24.28 3.14
C GLU A 133 6.45 25.39 3.97
N THR A 134 5.38 25.98 3.45
CA THR A 134 4.64 27.08 4.09
C THR A 134 3.14 26.79 4.12
N GLU A 135 2.45 27.29 5.15
CA GLU A 135 0.98 27.36 5.14
C GLU A 135 0.52 28.36 4.06
N ALA A 136 -0.60 28.05 3.39
CA ALA A 136 -1.19 28.88 2.33
C ALA A 136 -1.90 30.12 2.86
#